data_AF-A0A381URE4-F1
#
_entry.id   AF-A0A381URE4-F1
#
_cell.length_a   1.000
_cell.length_b   1.000
_cell.length_c   1.000
_cell.angle_alpha   90.00
_cell.angle_beta   90.00
_cell.angle_gamma   90.00
#
_symmetry.space_group_name_H-M   'P 1'
#
loop_
_entity.id
_entity.type
_entity.pdbx_description
1 polymer ?
#
loop_
_entity_poly.entity_id
_entity_poly.type
_entity_poly.pdbx_seq_one_letter_code
_entity_poly.pdbx_strand_id
1 'polypeptide(L)'
;MTLNPLVHLDLFGSLMVLIVGFGYARPVPVNPNNYRVRNADFYIASAGPLMNLLLGIIGAFLYGILAQNSITILAGVPLLFLLKLFIIINFNLFLFNLIPLGPLDGNSVFPHFLPPNLRIRYQHWNFRYGSYALIGLVLLSILLPNFSAFSWITSISMSMTNGLL
;
A
#
# COMPACT_ATOMS: atom_id res chain seq x y z
N MET A 1 -20.02 -18.39 -0.10
CA MET A 1 -18.80 -18.83 0.58
C MET A 1 -19.01 -20.28 0.98
N THR A 2 -18.42 -21.21 0.24
CA THR A 2 -18.49 -22.65 0.53
C THR A 2 -17.21 -23.04 1.27
N LEU A 3 -17.34 -23.73 2.41
CA LEU A 3 -16.23 -24.20 3.25
C LEU A 3 -15.39 -25.32 2.62
N ASN A 4 -15.56 -25.60 1.33
CA ASN A 4 -14.83 -26.65 0.64
C ASN A 4 -13.54 -26.06 0.02
N PRO A 5 -12.36 -26.36 0.59
CA PRO A 5 -11.08 -25.83 0.12
C PRO A 5 -10.74 -26.31 -1.30
N LEU A 6 -11.33 -27.42 -1.77
CA LEU A 6 -11.10 -27.96 -3.10
C LEU A 6 -11.70 -27.09 -4.22
N VAL A 7 -12.67 -26.23 -3.91
CA VAL A 7 -13.31 -25.35 -4.90
C VAL A 7 -12.45 -24.12 -5.23
N HIS A 8 -11.44 -23.85 -4.40
CA HIS A 8 -10.55 -22.69 -4.53
C HIS A 8 -9.14 -23.08 -4.99
N LEU A 9 -8.85 -24.38 -5.12
CA LEU A 9 -7.59 -24.87 -5.67
C LEU A 9 -7.70 -24.95 -7.19
N ASP A 10 -6.96 -24.11 -7.90
CA ASP A 10 -6.75 -24.26 -9.33
C ASP A 10 -5.75 -25.41 -9.53
N LEU A 11 -6.20 -26.56 -10.05
CA LEU A 11 -5.39 -27.79 -10.18
C LEU A 11 -4.06 -27.51 -10.90
N PHE A 12 -4.09 -26.64 -11.91
CA PHE A 12 -2.91 -26.20 -12.66
C PHE A 12 -1.99 -25.29 -11.84
N GLY A 13 -2.56 -24.35 -11.08
CA GLY A 13 -1.79 -23.46 -10.20
C GLY A 13 -1.07 -24.24 -9.09
N SER A 14 -1.76 -25.22 -8.49
CA SER A 14 -1.20 -26.11 -7.47
C SER A 14 -0.11 -27.03 -8.02
N LEU A 15 -0.29 -27.58 -9.23
CA LEU A 15 0.72 -28.37 -9.93
C LEU A 15 1.98 -27.54 -10.27
N MET A 16 1.82 -26.28 -10.64
CA MET A 16 2.96 -25.39 -10.91
C MET A 16 3.76 -25.05 -9.65
N VAL A 17 3.12 -24.88 -8.49
CA VAL A 17 3.84 -24.77 -7.20
C VAL A 17 4.70 -26.02 -6.96
N LEU A 18 4.15 -27.21 -7.22
CA LEU A 18 4.84 -28.47 -6.96
C LEU A 18 6.04 -28.71 -7.90
N ILE A 19 5.94 -28.32 -9.17
CA ILE A 19 6.96 -28.60 -10.20
C ILE A 19 7.97 -27.47 -10.34
N VAL A 20 7.53 -26.22 -10.22
CA VAL A 20 8.33 -25.01 -10.53
C VAL A 20 8.62 -24.19 -9.27
N GLY A 21 7.96 -24.47 -8.14
CA GLY A 21 8.07 -23.67 -6.90
C GLY A 21 7.26 -22.38 -6.94
N PHE A 22 6.60 -22.07 -8.06
CA PHE A 22 5.76 -20.90 -8.26
C PHE A 22 4.44 -21.30 -8.92
N GLY A 23 3.33 -20.85 -8.35
CA GLY A 23 1.98 -21.07 -8.91
C GLY A 23 1.20 -19.77 -8.98
N TYR A 24 0.22 -19.74 -9.89
CA TYR A 24 -0.66 -18.59 -10.06
C TYR A 24 -2.01 -18.88 -9.42
N ALA A 25 -2.43 -18.04 -8.48
CA ALA A 25 -3.78 -18.08 -7.93
C ALA A 25 -4.73 -17.34 -8.87
N ARG A 26 -5.85 -17.98 -9.21
CA ARG A 26 -6.90 -17.36 -10.04
C ARG A 26 -7.46 -16.14 -9.28
N PRO A 27 -7.36 -14.90 -9.81
CA PRO A 27 -7.84 -13.72 -9.11
C PRO A 27 -9.34 -13.83 -8.92
N VAL A 28 -9.81 -13.67 -7.69
CA VAL A 28 -11.24 -13.70 -7.37
C VAL A 28 -11.87 -12.40 -7.89
N PRO A 29 -12.79 -12.45 -8.86
CA PRO A 29 -13.42 -11.25 -9.37
C PRO A 29 -14.28 -10.62 -8.27
N VAL A 30 -13.91 -9.42 -7.83
CA VAL A 30 -14.73 -8.60 -6.94
C VAL A 30 -15.83 -7.97 -7.79
N ASN A 31 -17.10 -8.22 -7.47
CA ASN A 31 -18.24 -7.62 -8.19
C ASN A 31 -18.62 -6.28 -7.52
N PRO A 32 -18.38 -5.14 -8.18
CA PRO A 32 -18.71 -3.82 -7.62
C PRO A 32 -20.22 -3.60 -7.45
N ASN A 33 -21.06 -4.37 -8.15
CA ASN A 33 -22.51 -4.25 -8.04
C ASN A 33 -23.08 -4.84 -6.74
N ASN A 34 -22.25 -5.43 -5.89
CA ASN A 34 -22.65 -5.99 -4.60
C ASN A 34 -22.41 -5.04 -3.41
N TYR A 35 -21.99 -3.79 -3.66
CA TYR A 35 -21.83 -2.81 -2.59
C TYR A 35 -23.20 -2.40 -2.02
N ARG A 36 -23.48 -2.87 -0.80
CA ARG A 36 -24.69 -2.52 -0.05
C ARG A 36 -24.69 -1.08 0.47
N VAL A 37 -23.55 -0.38 0.40
CA VAL A 37 -23.33 0.95 0.99
C VAL A 37 -22.81 1.90 -0.08
N ARG A 38 -23.38 3.11 -0.15
CA ARG A 38 -22.91 4.18 -1.03
C ARG A 38 -21.46 4.55 -0.66
N ASN A 39 -20.58 4.67 -1.65
CA ASN A 39 -19.15 4.95 -1.48
C ASN A 39 -18.36 3.85 -0.72
N ALA A 40 -18.81 2.59 -0.72
CA ALA A 40 -18.05 1.48 -0.13
C ALA A 40 -16.59 1.43 -0.63
N ASP A 41 -16.38 1.71 -1.92
CA ASP A 41 -15.05 1.81 -2.53
C ASP A 41 -14.12 2.81 -1.85
N PHE A 42 -14.66 3.96 -1.44
CA PHE A 42 -13.88 4.98 -0.73
C PHE A 42 -13.41 4.47 0.63
N TYR A 43 -14.32 3.86 1.41
CA TYR A 43 -13.99 3.37 2.75
C TYR A 43 -13.02 2.21 2.70
N ILE A 44 -13.24 1.26 1.79
CA ILE A 44 -12.37 0.10 1.61
C ILE A 44 -10.97 0.55 1.18
N ALA A 45 -10.88 1.44 0.19
CA ALA A 45 -9.59 1.96 -0.27
C ALA A 45 -8.90 2.83 0.78
N SER A 46 -9.64 3.62 1.56
CA SER A 46 -9.05 4.45 2.63
C SER A 46 -8.51 3.61 3.79
N ALA A 47 -9.03 2.39 4.01
CA ALA A 47 -8.60 1.54 5.11
C ALA A 47 -7.10 1.17 5.03
N GLY A 48 -6.57 0.93 3.83
CA GLY A 48 -5.15 0.61 3.61
C GLY A 48 -4.21 1.73 4.07
N PRO A 49 -4.28 2.94 3.48
CA PRO A 49 -3.50 4.09 3.90
C PRO A 49 -3.66 4.40 5.39
N LEU A 50 -4.90 4.41 5.90
CA LEU A 50 -5.17 4.72 7.32
C LEU A 50 -4.53 3.71 8.27
N MET A 51 -4.52 2.41 7.92
CA MET A 51 -3.86 1.39 8.73
C MET A 51 -2.34 1.59 8.77
N ASN A 52 -1.73 1.88 7.62
CA ASN A 52 -0.30 2.18 7.55
C ASN A 52 0.06 3.43 8.38
N LEU A 53 -0.75 4.50 8.31
CA LEU A 53 -0.56 5.69 9.14
C LEU A 53 -0.65 5.35 10.63
N LEU A 54 -1.67 4.57 11.03
CA LEU A 54 -1.90 4.17 12.42
C LEU A 54 -0.75 3.30 12.95
N LEU A 55 -0.26 2.34 12.15
CA LEU A 55 0.90 1.51 12.52
C LEU A 55 2.15 2.36 12.70
N GLY A 56 2.39 3.34 11.83
CA GLY A 56 3.53 4.26 11.97
C GLY A 56 3.46 5.09 13.26
N ILE A 57 2.27 5.62 13.60
CA ILE A 57 2.05 6.38 14.85
C ILE A 57 2.24 5.50 16.09
N ILE A 58 1.66 4.29 16.11
CA ILE A 58 1.84 3.35 17.22
C ILE A 58 3.31 2.96 17.36
N GLY A 59 4.00 2.71 16.24
CA GLY A 59 5.44 2.42 16.23
C GLY A 59 6.26 3.56 16.82
N ALA A 60 5.95 4.82 16.49
CA ALA A 60 6.64 5.99 17.02
C ALA A 60 6.40 6.16 18.52
N PHE A 61 5.17 5.94 19.00
CA PHE A 61 4.87 5.96 20.43
C PHE A 61 5.66 4.88 21.20
N LEU A 62 5.70 3.65 20.67
CA LEU A 62 6.51 2.58 21.25
C LEU A 62 8.01 2.92 21.23
N TYR A 63 8.50 3.56 20.16
CA TYR A 63 9.89 4.01 20.08
C TYR A 63 10.20 4.99 21.20
N GLY A 64 9.34 5.99 21.42
CA GLY A 64 9.52 6.98 22.49
C GLY A 64 9.59 6.33 23.88
N ILE A 65 8.73 5.36 24.17
CA ILE A 65 8.75 4.62 25.44
C ILE A 65 10.06 3.83 25.59
N LEU A 66 10.45 3.07 24.57
CA LEU A 66 11.65 2.22 24.64
C LEU A 66 12.94 3.05 24.73
N ALA A 67 13.00 4.17 24.00
CA ALA A 67 14.12 5.09 24.02
C ALA A 67 14.28 5.75 25.40
N GLN A 68 13.18 6.20 26.02
CA GLN A 68 13.21 6.79 27.37
C GLN A 68 13.71 5.80 28.43
N ASN A 69 13.38 4.51 28.29
CA ASN A 69 13.84 3.45 29.18
C ASN A 69 15.26 2.94 28.83
N SER A 70 15.97 3.57 27.88
CA SER A 70 17.28 3.13 27.39
C SER A 70 17.30 1.69 26.86
N ILE A 71 16.15 1.16 26.43
CA ILE A 71 16.02 -0.18 25.84
C ILE A 71 16.34 -0.08 24.36
N THR A 72 17.63 -0.16 24.03
CA THR A 72 18.12 -0.02 22.66
C THR A 72 18.27 -1.37 21.96
N ILE A 73 18.67 -2.40 22.71
CA ILE A 73 18.96 -3.75 22.22
C ILE A 73 18.20 -4.75 23.08
N LEU A 74 17.54 -5.72 22.45
CA LEU A 74 16.88 -6.83 23.11
C LEU A 74 17.39 -8.14 22.51
N ALA A 75 17.98 -9.01 23.34
CA ALA A 75 18.53 -10.31 22.90
C ALA A 75 19.50 -10.20 21.70
N GLY A 76 20.35 -9.15 21.66
CA GLY A 76 21.31 -8.91 20.58
C GLY A 76 20.71 -8.26 19.33
N VAL A 77 19.40 -8.00 19.29
CA VAL A 77 18.72 -7.35 18.17
C VAL A 77 18.61 -5.84 18.42
N PRO A 78 18.99 -4.97 17.47
CA PRO A 78 18.89 -3.52 17.60
C PRO A 78 17.43 -3.06 17.45
N LEU A 79 16.67 -3.17 18.54
CA LEU A 79 15.22 -2.98 18.58
C LEU A 79 14.79 -1.60 18.09
N LEU A 80 15.44 -0.53 18.56
CA LEU A 80 15.11 0.83 18.14
C LEU A 80 15.35 1.07 16.65
N PHE A 81 16.41 0.46 16.09
CA PHE A 81 16.68 0.58 14.66
C PHE A 81 15.59 -0.12 13.83
N LEU A 82 15.23 -1.35 14.21
CA LEU A 82 14.14 -2.08 13.54
C LEU A 82 12.80 -1.35 13.66
N LEU A 83 12.51 -0.80 14.83
CA LEU A 83 11.28 -0.05 15.06
C LEU A 83 11.27 1.25 14.24
N LYS A 84 12.40 1.95 14.14
CA LYS A 84 12.54 3.12 13.25
C LYS A 84 12.31 2.75 11.78
N LEU A 85 12.87 1.64 11.32
CA LEU A 85 12.61 1.14 9.96
C LEU A 85 11.13 0.81 9.76
N PHE A 86 10.50 0.15 10.73
CA PHE A 86 9.07 -0.16 10.70
C PHE A 86 8.21 1.11 10.55
N ILE A 87 8.50 2.17 11.31
CA ILE A 87 7.79 3.45 11.22
C ILE A 87 7.94 4.06 9.82
N ILE A 88 9.18 4.15 9.31
CA ILE A 88 9.48 4.74 8.00
C ILE A 88 8.78 3.96 6.88
N ILE A 89 8.78 2.63 6.92
CA ILE A 89 8.12 1.79 5.93
C ILE A 89 6.61 2.06 5.93
N ASN A 90 5.99 2.11 7.10
CA ASN A 90 4.55 2.35 7.21
C ASN A 90 4.15 3.75 6.71
N PHE A 91 4.91 4.80 7.05
CA PHE A 91 4.66 6.14 6.50
C PHE A 91 4.91 6.22 4.98
N ASN A 92 5.94 5.52 4.47
CA ASN A 92 6.14 5.41 3.03
C ASN A 92 4.96 4.73 2.34
N LEU A 93 4.47 3.60 2.88
CA LEU A 93 3.33 2.88 2.33
C LEU A 93 2.03 3.70 2.41
N PHE A 94 1.84 4.46 3.49
CA PHE A 94 0.73 5.41 3.61
C PHE A 94 0.75 6.42 2.46
N LEU A 95 1.86 7.12 2.26
CA LEU A 95 1.99 8.14 1.20
C LEU A 95 1.93 7.53 -0.20
N PHE A 96 2.54 6.36 -0.40
CA PHE A 96 2.52 5.66 -1.68
C PHE A 96 1.10 5.23 -2.06
N ASN A 97 0.32 4.68 -1.11
CA ASN A 97 -1.06 4.28 -1.37
C ASN A 97 -2.00 5.47 -1.60
N LEU A 98 -1.61 6.71 -1.31
CA LEU A 98 -2.40 7.90 -1.64
C LEU A 98 -2.22 8.38 -3.09
N ILE A 99 -1.26 7.84 -3.84
CA ILE A 99 -1.04 8.23 -5.23
C ILE A 99 -2.27 7.84 -6.08
N PRO A 100 -2.86 8.78 -6.85
CA PRO A 100 -4.08 8.55 -7.61
C PRO A 100 -3.80 7.84 -8.95
N LEU A 101 -3.16 6.67 -8.93
CA LEU A 101 -2.85 5.85 -10.12
C LEU A 101 -3.29 4.40 -9.89
N GLY A 102 -3.95 3.79 -10.89
CA GLY A 102 -4.54 2.45 -10.78
C GLY A 102 -3.49 1.36 -10.85
N PRO A 103 -2.86 1.00 -9.72
CA PRO A 103 -3.27 -0.11 -8.85
C PRO A 103 -3.31 0.25 -7.36
N LEU A 104 -3.08 1.52 -7.02
CA LEU A 104 -2.97 2.01 -5.65
C LEU A 104 -4.33 2.44 -5.12
N ASP A 105 -4.48 2.39 -3.79
CA ASP A 105 -5.74 2.72 -3.11
C ASP A 105 -6.22 4.14 -3.42
N GLY A 106 -5.30 5.07 -3.66
CA GLY A 106 -5.54 6.46 -4.02
C GLY A 106 -6.38 6.64 -5.28
N ASN A 107 -6.36 5.68 -6.21
CA ASN A 107 -7.25 5.68 -7.38
C ASN A 107 -8.73 5.64 -6.99
N SER A 108 -9.07 4.90 -5.93
CA SER A 108 -10.46 4.81 -5.47
C SER A 108 -10.83 5.96 -4.54
N VAL A 109 -9.85 6.53 -3.83
CA VAL A 109 -10.05 7.66 -2.91
C VAL A 109 -10.22 8.99 -3.67
N PHE A 110 -9.30 9.32 -4.56
CA PHE A 110 -9.23 10.61 -5.26
C PHE A 110 -10.50 11.03 -6.03
N PRO A 111 -11.19 10.15 -6.80
CA PRO A 111 -12.38 10.54 -7.57
C PRO A 111 -13.56 11.00 -6.73
N HIS A 112 -13.59 10.70 -5.43
CA HIS A 112 -14.64 11.15 -4.52
C HIS A 112 -14.55 12.65 -4.22
N PHE A 113 -13.38 13.26 -4.43
CA PHE A 113 -13.17 14.70 -4.29
C PHE A 113 -13.39 15.48 -5.59
N LEU A 114 -13.63 14.78 -6.71
CA LEU A 114 -13.82 15.39 -8.03
C LEU A 114 -15.32 15.63 -8.33
N PRO A 115 -15.66 16.68 -9.10
CA PRO A 115 -17.01 16.85 -9.62
C PRO A 115 -17.37 15.69 -10.58
N PRO A 116 -18.68 15.34 -10.72
CA PRO A 116 -19.12 14.15 -11.44
C PRO A 116 -18.54 13.99 -12.86
N ASN A 117 -18.43 15.09 -13.61
CA ASN A 117 -17.91 15.09 -14.97
C ASN A 117 -16.41 14.73 -15.05
N LEU A 118 -15.62 15.18 -14.06
CA LEU A 118 -14.19 14.88 -13.98
C LEU A 118 -13.95 13.49 -13.41
N ARG A 119 -14.78 13.05 -12.46
CA ARG A 119 -14.72 11.69 -11.90
C ARG A 119 -14.80 10.62 -12.99
N ILE A 120 -15.77 10.72 -13.89
CA ILE A 120 -15.97 9.76 -14.97
C ILE A 120 -14.75 9.74 -15.90
N ARG A 121 -14.27 10.91 -16.33
CA ARG A 121 -13.09 11.04 -17.20
C ARG A 121 -11.84 10.45 -16.55
N TYR A 122 -11.61 10.76 -15.28
CA TYR A 122 -10.50 10.22 -14.50
C TYR A 122 -10.57 8.70 -14.40
N GLN A 123 -11.73 8.14 -14.02
CA GLN A 123 -11.91 6.69 -13.87
C GLN A 123 -11.68 5.95 -15.19
N HIS A 124 -12.19 6.45 -16.32
CA HIS A 124 -11.94 5.85 -17.63
C HIS A 124 -10.46 5.88 -18.02
N TRP A 125 -9.78 7.01 -17.79
CA TRP A 125 -8.35 7.12 -18.08
C TRP A 125 -7.53 6.20 -17.17
N ASN A 126 -7.81 6.20 -15.87
CA ASN A 126 -7.02 5.45 -14.90
C ASN A 126 -7.22 3.94 -15.01
N PHE A 127 -8.43 3.49 -15.38
CA PHE A 127 -8.71 2.08 -15.68
C PHE A 127 -7.86 1.56 -16.85
N ARG A 128 -7.61 2.41 -17.87
CA ARG A 128 -6.88 2.01 -19.07
C ARG A 128 -5.37 2.25 -18.97
N TYR A 129 -4.96 3.35 -18.36
CA TYR A 129 -3.59 3.84 -18.38
C TYR A 129 -2.93 3.93 -17.00
N GLY A 130 -3.68 3.78 -15.91
CA GLY A 130 -3.19 3.97 -14.55
C GLY A 130 -2.02 3.08 -14.18
N SER A 131 -2.11 1.79 -14.49
CA SER A 131 -1.03 0.84 -14.18
C SER A 131 0.21 1.13 -15.00
N TYR A 132 0.05 1.44 -16.29
CA TYR A 132 1.14 1.81 -17.17
C TYR A 132 1.80 3.12 -16.77
N ALA A 133 1.02 4.10 -16.30
CA ALA A 133 1.53 5.36 -15.79
C ALA A 133 2.38 5.15 -14.53
N LEU A 134 1.93 4.32 -13.58
CA LEU A 134 2.72 3.99 -12.39
C LEU A 134 4.02 3.27 -12.75
N ILE A 135 3.95 2.24 -13.61
CA ILE A 135 5.13 1.51 -14.08
C ILE A 135 6.09 2.46 -14.79
N GLY A 136 5.59 3.34 -15.66
CA GLY A 136 6.38 4.36 -16.34
C GLY A 136 7.10 5.29 -15.36
N LEU A 137 6.43 5.75 -14.31
CA LEU A 137 7.04 6.57 -13.25
C LEU A 137 8.15 5.82 -12.49
N VAL A 138 7.92 4.54 -12.16
CA VAL A 138 8.94 3.70 -11.49
C VAL A 138 10.15 3.49 -12.40
N LEU A 139 9.93 3.14 -13.67
CA LEU A 139 11.01 2.94 -14.63
C LEU A 139 11.81 4.22 -14.87
N LEU A 140 11.13 5.36 -15.05
CA LEU A 140 11.80 6.66 -15.16
C LEU A 140 12.66 6.96 -13.92
N SER A 141 12.14 6.65 -12.73
CA SER A 141 12.88 6.85 -11.47
C SER A 141 14.13 5.96 -11.34
N ILE A 142 14.21 4.83 -12.05
CA ILE A 142 15.36 3.92 -12.03
C ILE A 142 16.35 4.27 -13.13
N LEU A 143 15.85 4.62 -14.32
CA LEU A 143 16.67 4.84 -15.52
C LEU A 143 17.35 6.21 -15.53
N LEU A 144 16.79 7.21 -14.84
CA LEU A 144 17.33 8.56 -14.79
C LEU A 144 18.04 8.79 -13.44
N PRO A 145 19.39 8.88 -13.40
CA PRO A 145 20.17 8.92 -12.15
C PRO A 145 19.84 10.09 -11.21
N ASN A 146 19.22 11.16 -11.72
CA ASN A 146 18.88 12.37 -10.96
C ASN A 146 17.38 12.59 -10.81
N PHE A 147 16.55 11.68 -11.32
CA PHE A 147 15.10 11.79 -11.21
C PHE A 147 14.57 10.71 -10.28
N SER A 148 14.04 11.14 -9.15
CA SER A 148 13.38 10.25 -8.20
C SER A 148 11.91 10.68 -8.07
N ALA A 149 11.03 9.96 -8.77
CA ALA A 149 9.60 10.23 -8.77
C ALA A 149 8.97 10.16 -7.37
N PHE A 150 9.63 9.46 -6.45
CA PHE A 150 9.13 9.16 -5.10
C PHE A 150 10.02 9.74 -3.98
N SER A 151 11.02 10.56 -4.29
CA SER A 151 11.89 11.21 -3.28
C SER A 151 11.10 12.07 -2.30
N TRP A 152 10.01 12.69 -2.75
CA TRP A 152 9.12 13.45 -1.89
C TRP A 152 8.47 12.56 -0.82
N ILE A 153 8.14 11.31 -1.13
CA ILE A 153 7.56 10.35 -0.17
C ILE A 153 8.54 10.11 0.97
N THR A 154 9.78 9.78 0.63
CA THR A 154 10.80 9.50 1.65
C THR A 154 11.11 10.75 2.47
N SER A 155 11.15 11.94 1.84
CA SER A 155 11.35 13.20 2.57
C SER A 155 10.25 13.50 3.58
N ILE A 156 8.99 13.33 3.20
CA ILE A 156 7.84 13.57 4.09
C ILE A 156 7.80 12.50 5.18
N SER A 157 7.99 11.22 4.83
CA SER A 157 8.04 10.12 5.80
C SER A 157 9.13 10.32 6.84
N MET A 158 10.32 10.79 6.43
CA MET A 158 11.40 11.13 7.35
C MET A 158 11.06 12.33 8.22
N SER A 159 10.42 13.36 7.67
CA SER A 159 9.94 14.51 8.45
C SER A 159 8.88 14.10 9.48
N MET A 160 7.93 13.24 9.11
CA MET A 160 6.92 12.71 10.03
C MET A 160 7.55 11.88 11.14
N THR A 161 8.52 11.03 10.78
CA THR A 161 9.25 10.19 11.75
C THR A 161 10.01 11.06 12.74
N ASN A 162 10.84 11.99 12.25
CA ASN A 162 11.64 12.88 13.11
C ASN A 162 10.79 13.84 13.95
N GLY A 163 9.56 14.15 13.53
CA GLY A 163 8.63 14.96 14.33
C GLY A 163 7.95 14.18 15.45
N LEU A 164 7.93 12.84 15.37
CA LEU A 164 7.26 11.97 16.35
C LEU A 164 8.23 11.25 17.30
N LEU A 165 9.50 11.12 16.92
CA LEU A 165 10.57 10.56 17.75
C LEU A 165 11.23 11.65 18.59
#